data_AF-A0A8S2FWB8-F1
#
_entry.id   AF-A0A8S2FWB8-F1
#
_cell.length_a   1.000
_cell.length_b   1.000
_cell.length_c   1.000
_cell.angle_alpha   90.00
_cell.angle_beta   90.00
_cell.angle_gamma   90.00
#
_symmetry.space_group_name_H-M   'P 1'
#
loop_
_entity.id
_entity.type
_entity.pdbx_description
1 polymer ?
#
loop_
_entity_poly.entity_id
_entity_poly.type
_entity_poly.pdbx_seq_one_letter_code
_entity_poly.pdbx_strand_id
1 'polypeptide(L)'
;EHVLVTTCDADSQFHPQYLAALTSKYLHDKQPLTTIYQSPLFYNWNLDGLSFVTRVTGILRSTLMLGALIPFNINTMSIFSFSLRLAIDGNYVHPAYQMDDIICLIRWMGVTQRRLKVRMIPVPVLSGPTCGNTIEQEIMEWARQARRWTIGAAEVFHYYVIKAKRMPCLSALSWGMCFLIYYGILLCTSGLYGLTSILSMFLIIKNVPLSISYFMYALFCIQMLTFLVAFIIDIFIPKLLNVKECICFPRNLFHFLTTPFVLLGYSLVEFYALHEVVIRGKKVCKHGASNKNSLAS
;
A
#
# COMPACT_ATOMS: atom_id res chain seq x y z
N GLU A 1 27.72 -15.85 0.50
CA GLU A 1 26.83 -16.09 -0.65
C GLU A 1 26.30 -14.76 -1.17
N HIS A 2 26.49 -14.45 -2.45
CA HIS A 2 26.01 -13.22 -3.11
C HIS A 2 24.81 -13.51 -4.03
N VAL A 3 23.81 -14.21 -3.49
CA VAL A 3 22.59 -14.54 -4.23
C VAL A 3 21.47 -13.61 -3.79
N LEU A 4 20.84 -12.96 -4.77
CA LEU A 4 19.61 -12.18 -4.57
C LEU A 4 18.40 -13.03 -4.95
N VAL A 5 17.38 -12.97 -4.11
CA VAL A 5 16.07 -13.57 -4.36
C VAL A 5 15.09 -12.43 -4.60
N THR A 6 14.37 -12.48 -5.71
CA THR A 6 13.29 -11.54 -6.02
C THR A 6 11.97 -12.29 -5.97
N THR A 7 11.03 -11.81 -5.16
CA THR A 7 9.64 -12.25 -5.22
C THR A 7 8.88 -11.35 -6.18
N CYS A 8 7.88 -11.91 -6.88
CA CYS A 8 6.95 -11.15 -7.71
C CYS A 8 5.66 -11.93 -7.94
N ASP A 9 4.56 -11.19 -8.11
CA ASP A 9 3.30 -11.77 -8.55
C ASP A 9 3.35 -12.07 -10.06
N ALA A 10 2.54 -13.03 -10.53
CA ALA A 10 2.50 -13.43 -11.93
C ALA A 10 2.03 -12.31 -12.88
N ASP A 11 1.33 -11.31 -12.36
CA ASP A 11 0.81 -10.14 -13.08
C ASP A 11 1.72 -8.90 -12.94
N SER A 12 3.03 -9.15 -12.81
CA SER A 12 4.05 -8.11 -12.71
C SER A 12 4.75 -7.90 -14.05
N GLN A 13 4.93 -6.64 -14.48
CA GLN A 13 5.80 -6.31 -15.62
C GLN A 13 6.97 -5.44 -15.17
N PHE A 14 8.18 -5.98 -15.37
CA PHE A 14 9.41 -5.31 -15.00
C PHE A 14 9.88 -4.34 -16.09
N HIS A 15 10.39 -3.18 -15.69
CA HIS A 15 11.17 -2.34 -16.58
C HIS A 15 12.39 -3.12 -17.12
N PRO A 16 12.80 -2.98 -18.40
CA PRO A 16 13.92 -3.73 -18.97
C PRO A 16 15.24 -3.57 -18.20
N GLN A 17 15.44 -2.42 -17.55
CA GLN A 17 16.62 -2.13 -16.73
C GLN A 17 16.49 -2.57 -15.26
N TYR A 18 15.41 -3.25 -14.86
CA TYR A 18 15.15 -3.62 -13.47
C TYR A 18 16.31 -4.41 -12.84
N LEU A 19 16.77 -5.49 -13.49
CA LEU A 19 17.85 -6.31 -12.96
C LEU A 19 19.19 -5.55 -12.91
N ALA A 20 19.46 -4.70 -13.91
CA ALA A 20 20.65 -3.85 -13.92
C ALA A 20 20.63 -2.81 -12.80
N ALA A 21 19.49 -2.14 -12.59
CA ALA A 21 19.30 -1.16 -11.53
C ALA A 21 19.38 -1.81 -10.13
N LEU A 22 18.77 -2.99 -9.95
CA LEU A 22 18.87 -3.78 -8.73
C LEU A 22 20.31 -4.16 -8.43
N THR A 23 21.03 -4.71 -9.41
CA THR A 23 22.43 -5.12 -9.27
C THR A 23 23.31 -3.93 -8.91
N SER A 24 23.13 -2.80 -9.61
CA SER A 24 23.85 -1.55 -9.29
C SER A 24 23.57 -1.10 -7.85
N LYS A 25 22.31 -1.10 -7.41
CA LYS A 25 21.96 -0.74 -6.02
C LYS A 25 22.55 -1.69 -4.99
N TYR A 26 22.60 -2.99 -5.29
CA TYR A 26 23.18 -3.99 -4.41
C TYR A 26 24.69 -3.77 -4.22
N LEU A 27 25.43 -3.56 -5.32
CA LEU A 27 26.88 -3.37 -5.29
C LEU A 27 27.32 -2.08 -4.57
N HIS A 28 26.48 -1.04 -4.61
CA HIS A 28 26.77 0.25 -3.97
C HIS A 28 26.21 0.37 -2.55
N ASP A 29 25.45 -0.61 -2.05
CA ASP A 29 24.97 -0.59 -0.67
C ASP A 29 26.09 -1.00 0.29
N LYS A 30 26.19 -0.31 1.43
CA LYS A 30 27.13 -0.62 2.50
C LYS A 30 26.70 -1.87 3.29
N GLN A 31 25.41 -2.21 3.29
CA GLN A 31 24.85 -3.32 4.06
C GLN A 31 23.90 -4.21 3.23
N PRO A 32 24.34 -4.70 2.06
CA PRO A 32 23.46 -5.32 1.07
C PRO A 32 22.80 -6.62 1.57
N LEU A 33 23.46 -7.32 2.49
CA LEU A 33 22.92 -8.55 3.08
C LEU A 33 21.77 -8.30 4.06
N THR A 34 21.59 -7.06 4.54
CA THR A 34 20.50 -6.66 5.47
C THR A 34 19.64 -5.54 4.90
N THR A 35 19.71 -5.31 3.59
CA THR A 35 18.87 -4.37 2.87
C THR A 35 17.87 -5.14 2.02
N ILE A 36 16.65 -4.62 1.97
CA ILE A 36 15.64 -5.05 1.01
C ILE A 36 15.54 -3.99 -0.09
N TYR A 37 15.41 -4.42 -1.33
CA TYR A 37 15.29 -3.56 -2.49
C TYR A 37 13.88 -3.66 -3.05
N GLN A 38 13.21 -2.53 -3.21
CA GLN A 38 11.84 -2.49 -3.72
C GLN A 38 11.70 -1.39 -4.76
N SER A 39 11.07 -1.74 -5.88
CA SER A 39 10.69 -0.77 -6.90
C SER A 39 9.36 -0.10 -6.52
N PRO A 40 9.14 1.18 -6.88
CA PRO A 40 7.80 1.74 -6.80
C PRO A 40 6.85 0.97 -7.73
N LEU A 41 5.76 0.47 -7.14
CA LEU A 41 4.71 -0.27 -7.84
C LEU A 41 3.69 0.68 -8.45
N PHE A 42 3.44 0.52 -9.74
CA PHE A 42 2.41 1.25 -10.48
C PHE A 42 1.32 0.32 -10.97
N TYR A 43 0.08 0.76 -10.88
CA TYR A 43 -1.09 -0.02 -11.28
C TYR A 43 -1.62 0.37 -12.67
N ASN A 44 -0.82 1.12 -13.43
CA ASN A 44 -1.12 1.65 -14.77
C ASN A 44 -1.08 0.57 -15.87
N TRP A 45 -1.79 -0.54 -15.65
CA TRP A 45 -2.02 -1.57 -16.65
C TRP A 45 -3.50 -1.53 -17.02
N ASN A 46 -3.82 -0.79 -18.09
CA ASN A 46 -5.19 -0.50 -18.53
C ASN A 46 -6.02 0.17 -17.40
N LEU A 47 -5.37 0.99 -16.56
CA LEU A 47 -6.03 1.60 -15.40
C LEU A 47 -7.04 2.67 -15.82
N ASP A 48 -6.82 3.28 -16.97
CA ASP A 48 -7.78 4.14 -17.66
C ASP A 48 -9.01 3.37 -18.16
N GLY A 49 -8.97 2.06 -18.34
CA GLY A 49 -10.16 1.26 -18.67
C GLY A 49 -11.10 1.02 -17.48
N LEU A 50 -10.61 1.21 -16.25
CA LEU A 50 -11.26 0.74 -15.02
C LEU A 50 -12.17 1.79 -14.36
N SER A 51 -13.01 1.33 -13.43
CA SER A 51 -13.88 2.17 -12.62
C SER A 51 -13.07 3.22 -11.84
N PHE A 52 -13.75 4.32 -11.49
CA PHE A 52 -13.14 5.39 -10.71
C PHE A 52 -12.61 4.91 -9.36
N VAL A 53 -13.28 3.93 -8.72
CA VAL A 53 -12.89 3.37 -7.43
C VAL A 53 -11.54 2.67 -7.52
N THR A 54 -11.36 1.79 -8.51
CA THR A 54 -10.11 1.08 -8.74
C THR A 54 -9.00 2.02 -9.16
N ARG A 55 -9.28 2.93 -10.11
CA ARG A 55 -8.28 3.88 -10.61
C ARG A 55 -7.75 4.80 -9.51
N VAL A 56 -8.65 5.43 -8.74
CA VAL A 56 -8.24 6.29 -7.61
C VAL A 56 -7.41 5.50 -6.60
N THR A 57 -7.86 4.28 -6.24
CA THR A 57 -7.12 3.42 -5.30
C THR A 57 -5.72 3.08 -5.82
N GLY A 58 -5.59 2.73 -7.11
CA GLY A 58 -4.31 2.42 -7.76
C GLY A 58 -3.34 3.61 -7.70
N ILE A 59 -3.79 4.79 -8.11
CA ILE A 59 -2.99 6.03 -8.12
C ILE A 59 -2.49 6.40 -6.72
N LEU A 60 -3.40 6.39 -5.74
CA LEU A 60 -3.05 6.72 -4.36
C LEU A 60 -2.11 5.68 -3.77
N ARG A 61 -2.31 4.39 -4.05
CA ARG A 61 -1.45 3.33 -3.53
C ARG A 61 -0.04 3.41 -4.07
N SER A 62 0.14 3.69 -5.37
CA SER A 62 1.45 3.95 -5.96
C SER A 62 2.15 5.15 -5.33
N THR A 63 1.40 6.23 -5.07
CA THR A 63 1.93 7.43 -4.42
C THR A 63 2.31 7.17 -2.97
N LEU A 64 1.48 6.45 -2.21
CA LEU A 64 1.78 6.05 -0.83
C LEU A 64 2.96 5.07 -0.75
N MET A 65 3.14 4.21 -1.76
CA MET A 65 4.31 3.35 -1.85
C MET A 65 5.59 4.18 -1.96
N LEU A 66 5.60 5.12 -2.90
CA LEU A 66 6.74 6.00 -3.19
C LEU A 66 7.03 6.98 -2.04
N GLY A 67 5.99 7.56 -1.46
CA GLY A 67 6.09 8.64 -0.47
C GLY A 67 6.11 8.18 0.99
N ALA A 68 5.60 6.98 1.30
CA ALA A 68 5.51 6.50 2.68
C ALA A 68 6.16 5.12 2.88
N LEU A 69 5.70 4.07 2.17
CA LEU A 69 6.09 2.70 2.50
C LEU A 69 7.58 2.44 2.35
N ILE A 70 8.16 2.85 1.21
CA ILE A 70 9.60 2.71 0.95
C ILE A 70 10.41 3.67 1.84
N PRO A 71 10.16 5.00 1.86
CA PRO A 71 10.99 5.94 2.63
C PRO A 71 10.99 5.68 4.14
N PHE A 72 9.84 5.29 4.71
CA PHE A 72 9.74 5.00 6.13
C PHE A 72 10.03 3.54 6.48
N ASN A 73 10.47 2.70 5.53
CA ASN A 73 10.79 1.28 5.77
C ASN A 73 9.64 0.54 6.49
N ILE A 74 8.40 0.78 6.07
CA ILE A 74 7.20 0.26 6.75
C ILE A 74 7.00 -1.19 6.34
N ASN A 75 6.91 -1.44 5.04
CA ASN A 75 6.68 -2.77 4.53
C ASN A 75 7.18 -2.93 3.10
N THR A 76 7.50 -4.18 2.79
CA THR A 76 7.62 -4.64 1.42
C THR A 76 6.24 -5.01 0.89
N MET A 77 6.11 -5.06 -0.43
CA MET A 77 4.86 -5.40 -1.08
C MET A 77 5.10 -6.07 -2.42
N SER A 78 4.55 -7.28 -2.60
CA SER A 78 4.47 -8.06 -3.86
C SER A 78 5.83 -8.33 -4.54
N ILE A 79 6.54 -7.28 -4.95
CA ILE A 79 7.76 -7.30 -5.74
C ILE A 79 8.91 -6.63 -4.97
N PHE A 80 9.76 -7.46 -4.38
CA PHE A 80 10.95 -7.00 -3.67
C PHE A 80 12.06 -8.03 -3.72
N SER A 81 13.30 -7.54 -3.60
CA SER A 81 14.51 -8.34 -3.67
C SER A 81 15.27 -8.28 -2.36
N PHE A 82 15.79 -9.41 -1.91
CA PHE A 82 16.53 -9.54 -0.66
C PHE A 82 17.63 -10.59 -0.81
N SER A 83 18.60 -10.59 0.10
CA SER A 83 19.68 -11.59 0.07
C SER A 83 19.14 -12.98 0.42
N LEU A 84 19.64 -14.03 -0.26
CA LEU A 84 19.32 -15.41 0.10
C LEU A 84 19.68 -15.69 1.57
N ARG A 85 20.72 -15.03 2.09
CA ARG A 85 21.11 -15.11 3.48
C ARG A 85 19.99 -14.68 4.44
N LEU A 86 19.26 -13.59 4.15
CA LEU A 86 18.08 -13.20 4.94
C LEU A 86 17.00 -14.26 4.90
N ALA A 87 16.78 -14.89 3.74
CA ALA A 87 15.84 -16.00 3.62
C ALA A 87 16.21 -17.14 4.57
N ILE A 88 17.47 -17.58 4.55
CA ILE A 88 17.99 -18.67 5.36
C ILE A 88 17.93 -18.32 6.86
N ASP A 89 18.46 -17.15 7.25
CA ASP A 89 18.49 -16.70 8.65
C ASP A 89 17.05 -16.52 9.17
N GLY A 90 16.14 -16.04 8.32
CA GLY A 90 14.72 -15.92 8.59
C GLY A 90 13.95 -17.24 8.50
N ASN A 91 14.58 -18.37 8.20
CA ASN A 91 13.95 -19.67 7.97
C ASN A 91 12.73 -19.56 7.02
N TYR A 92 13.00 -18.92 5.88
CA TYR A 92 12.13 -18.75 4.72
C TYR A 92 10.77 -18.08 5.03
N VAL A 93 9.96 -17.97 3.99
CA VAL A 93 8.61 -17.40 4.05
C VAL A 93 7.70 -18.30 4.89
N HIS A 94 6.86 -17.71 5.74
CA HIS A 94 5.96 -18.47 6.59
C HIS A 94 4.63 -18.74 5.88
N PRO A 95 4.28 -20.00 5.55
CA PRO A 95 3.12 -20.31 4.70
C PRO A 95 1.76 -20.12 5.37
N ALA A 96 1.72 -19.81 6.68
CA ALA A 96 0.49 -19.76 7.46
C ALA A 96 -0.11 -18.35 7.54
N TYR A 97 0.58 -17.36 6.97
CA TYR A 97 0.19 -15.96 6.99
C TYR A 97 -0.16 -15.49 5.59
N GLN A 98 -1.14 -14.60 5.49
CA GLN A 98 -1.64 -14.12 4.20
C GLN A 98 -0.79 -12.99 3.62
N MET A 99 -0.23 -12.14 4.48
CA MET A 99 0.61 -10.99 4.09
C MET A 99 2.06 -11.30 4.45
N ASP A 100 2.59 -12.28 3.73
CA ASP A 100 3.86 -12.95 3.96
C ASP A 100 5.06 -12.02 3.76
N ASP A 101 4.95 -11.06 2.85
CA ASP A 101 5.89 -9.96 2.62
C ASP A 101 6.24 -9.18 3.91
N ILE A 102 5.26 -8.63 4.62
CA ILE A 102 5.48 -7.87 5.86
C ILE A 102 5.90 -8.80 7.01
N ILE A 103 5.35 -10.02 7.06
CA ILE A 103 5.75 -11.01 8.07
C ILE A 103 7.23 -11.36 7.95
N CYS A 104 7.73 -11.52 6.72
CA CYS A 104 9.15 -11.73 6.46
C CYS A 104 9.98 -10.57 6.95
N LEU A 105 9.58 -9.32 6.66
CA LEU A 105 10.26 -8.12 7.17
C LEU A 105 10.37 -8.15 8.71
N ILE A 106 9.27 -8.39 9.42
CA ILE A 106 9.25 -8.46 10.89
C ILE A 106 10.17 -9.58 11.39
N ARG A 107 10.09 -10.76 10.77
CA ARG A 107 10.93 -11.90 11.13
C ARG A 107 12.41 -11.57 10.93
N TRP A 108 12.75 -10.93 9.82
CA TRP A 108 14.11 -10.56 9.49
C TRP A 108 14.66 -9.45 10.41
N MET A 109 13.83 -8.50 10.86
CA MET A 109 14.23 -7.57 11.92
C MET A 109 14.58 -8.30 13.22
N GLY A 110 13.86 -9.38 13.53
CA GLY A 110 14.14 -10.25 14.68
C GLY A 110 15.46 -11.02 14.57
N VAL A 111 15.83 -11.53 13.39
CA VAL A 111 17.09 -12.28 13.25
C VAL A 111 18.30 -11.36 13.07
N THR A 112 18.13 -10.20 12.43
CA THR A 112 19.21 -9.23 12.20
C THR A 112 19.44 -8.27 13.36
N GLN A 113 18.57 -8.31 14.39
CA GLN A 113 18.59 -7.44 15.56
C GLN A 113 18.68 -5.95 15.20
N ARG A 114 17.95 -5.52 14.16
CA ARG A 114 17.90 -4.12 13.72
C ARG A 114 16.67 -3.83 12.87
N ARG A 115 16.33 -2.55 12.73
CA ARG A 115 15.37 -2.10 11.71
C ARG A 115 15.97 -2.28 10.32
N LEU A 116 15.29 -3.04 9.47
CA LEU A 116 15.72 -3.24 8.09
C LEU A 116 15.42 -2.02 7.23
N LYS A 117 16.28 -1.81 6.24
CA LYS A 117 16.14 -0.71 5.28
C LYS A 117 15.52 -1.25 4.01
N VAL A 118 14.51 -0.53 3.52
CA VAL A 118 13.92 -0.71 2.20
C VAL A 118 14.50 0.37 1.29
N ARG A 119 15.31 -0.04 0.32
CA ARG A 119 15.93 0.85 -0.65
C ARG A 119 15.14 0.83 -1.94
N MET A 120 14.83 2.02 -2.43
CA MET A 120 14.15 2.16 -3.71
C MET A 120 15.06 1.72 -4.87
N ILE A 121 14.56 0.81 -5.70
CA ILE A 121 15.10 0.56 -7.03
C ILE A 121 14.57 1.68 -7.92
N PRO A 122 15.42 2.48 -8.58
CA PRO A 122 15.02 3.71 -9.27
C PRO A 122 14.40 3.45 -10.65
N VAL A 123 13.71 2.32 -10.81
CA VAL A 123 12.90 2.03 -12.00
C VAL A 123 11.55 1.50 -11.53
N PRO A 124 10.45 1.88 -12.17
CA PRO A 124 9.10 1.41 -11.82
C PRO A 124 8.86 -0.05 -12.23
N VAL A 125 7.88 -0.68 -11.58
CA VAL A 125 7.35 -2.00 -11.96
C VAL A 125 5.83 -1.90 -12.01
N LEU A 126 5.22 -2.47 -13.05
CA LEU A 126 3.77 -2.53 -13.18
C LEU A 126 3.23 -3.75 -12.43
N SER A 127 2.10 -3.55 -11.76
CA SER A 127 1.31 -4.60 -11.12
C SER A 127 -0.13 -4.49 -11.60
N GLY A 128 -0.74 -5.63 -11.93
CA GLY A 128 -2.13 -5.66 -12.37
C GLY A 128 -3.10 -5.09 -11.31
N PRO A 129 -3.95 -4.11 -11.65
CA PRO A 129 -5.03 -3.68 -10.76
C PRO A 129 -6.09 -4.79 -10.61
N THR A 130 -6.99 -4.65 -9.63
CA THR A 130 -8.19 -5.49 -9.58
C THR A 130 -9.10 -5.18 -10.76
N CYS A 131 -9.66 -6.18 -11.42
CA CYS A 131 -10.55 -5.95 -12.54
C CYS A 131 -11.76 -6.91 -12.53
N GLY A 132 -12.81 -6.52 -13.25
CA GLY A 132 -14.01 -7.32 -13.48
C GLY A 132 -14.48 -7.15 -14.92
N ASN A 133 -15.45 -7.95 -15.35
CA ASN A 133 -16.06 -7.80 -16.68
C ASN A 133 -17.13 -6.70 -16.70
N THR A 134 -17.61 -6.29 -15.52
CA THR A 134 -18.58 -5.22 -15.31
C THR A 134 -18.12 -4.33 -14.15
N ILE A 135 -18.64 -3.09 -14.09
CA ILE A 135 -18.31 -2.14 -13.02
C ILE A 135 -18.67 -2.70 -11.63
N GLU A 136 -19.80 -3.41 -11.51
CA GLU A 136 -20.23 -4.03 -10.26
C GLU A 136 -19.24 -5.11 -9.80
N GLN A 137 -18.82 -5.98 -10.71
CA GLN A 137 -17.80 -6.99 -10.43
C GLN A 137 -16.47 -6.33 -10.03
N GLU A 138 -16.11 -5.25 -10.70
CA GLU A 138 -14.89 -4.51 -10.38
C GLU A 138 -14.92 -3.92 -8.96
N ILE A 139 -16.04 -3.31 -8.56
CA ILE A 139 -16.23 -2.79 -7.19
C ILE A 139 -16.23 -3.94 -6.17
N MET A 140 -16.85 -5.08 -6.49
CA MET A 140 -16.83 -6.26 -5.61
C MET A 140 -15.42 -6.81 -5.42
N GLU A 141 -14.63 -6.93 -6.50
CA GLU A 141 -13.25 -7.41 -6.45
C GLU A 141 -12.32 -6.42 -5.73
N TRP A 142 -12.53 -5.12 -5.94
CA TRP A 142 -11.87 -4.06 -5.18
C TRP A 142 -12.17 -4.16 -3.69
N ALA A 143 -13.44 -4.30 -3.28
CA ALA A 143 -13.82 -4.43 -1.88
C ALA A 143 -13.26 -5.71 -1.25
N ARG A 144 -13.26 -6.83 -2.01
CA ARG A 144 -12.64 -8.10 -1.59
C ARG A 144 -11.12 -7.94 -1.38
N GLN A 145 -10.46 -7.20 -2.27
CA GLN A 145 -9.03 -6.92 -2.19
C GLN A 145 -8.68 -6.05 -0.98
N ALA A 146 -9.43 -4.96 -0.77
CA ALA A 146 -9.28 -4.07 0.39
C ALA A 146 -9.50 -4.84 1.69
N ARG A 147 -10.61 -5.58 1.80
CA ARG A 147 -10.90 -6.45 2.95
C ARG A 147 -9.75 -7.42 3.22
N ARG A 148 -9.24 -8.10 2.19
CA ARG A 148 -8.13 -9.05 2.32
C ARG A 148 -6.87 -8.37 2.90
N TRP A 149 -6.52 -7.19 2.40
CA TRP A 149 -5.36 -6.45 2.92
C TRP A 149 -5.56 -5.99 4.37
N THR A 150 -6.74 -5.52 4.75
CA THR A 150 -7.01 -5.11 6.13
C THR A 150 -6.94 -6.29 7.10
N ILE A 151 -7.53 -7.44 6.73
CA ILE A 151 -7.42 -8.67 7.52
C ILE A 151 -5.95 -9.10 7.67
N GLY A 152 -5.19 -9.05 6.58
CA GLY A 152 -3.75 -9.32 6.60
C GLY A 152 -2.98 -8.35 7.51
N ALA A 153 -3.30 -7.05 7.48
CA ALA A 153 -2.68 -6.05 8.33
C ALA A 153 -2.96 -6.30 9.83
N ALA A 154 -4.17 -6.73 10.18
CA ALA A 154 -4.50 -7.13 11.55
C ALA A 154 -3.70 -8.37 11.99
N GLU A 155 -3.55 -9.37 11.11
CA GLU A 155 -2.72 -10.55 11.38
C GLU A 155 -1.23 -10.19 11.56
N VAL A 156 -0.72 -9.28 10.73
CA VAL A 156 0.63 -8.71 10.84
C VAL A 156 0.84 -7.98 12.16
N PHE A 157 -0.13 -7.14 12.56
CA PHE A 157 -0.05 -6.44 13.84
C PHE A 157 0.01 -7.42 15.02
N HIS A 158 -0.86 -8.43 15.03
CA HIS A 158 -0.85 -9.48 16.04
C HIS A 158 0.50 -10.23 16.07
N TYR A 159 1.03 -10.61 14.90
CA TYR A 159 2.36 -11.24 14.80
C TYR A 159 3.46 -10.34 15.35
N TYR A 160 3.45 -9.06 15.00
CA TYR A 160 4.38 -8.06 15.52
C TYR A 160 4.31 -7.99 17.06
N VAL A 161 3.13 -7.88 17.66
CA VAL A 161 2.99 -7.80 19.13
C VAL A 161 3.61 -9.02 19.82
N ILE A 162 3.40 -10.23 19.29
CA ILE A 162 3.97 -11.46 19.85
C ILE A 162 5.50 -11.51 19.67
N LYS A 163 6.01 -11.06 18.52
CA LYS A 163 7.44 -11.18 18.16
C LYS A 163 8.28 -9.96 18.52
N ALA A 164 7.69 -8.84 18.93
CA ALA A 164 8.39 -7.59 19.24
C ALA A 164 9.51 -7.78 20.27
N LYS A 165 9.31 -8.69 21.26
CA LYS A 165 10.33 -9.04 22.26
C LYS A 165 11.61 -9.65 21.69
N ARG A 166 11.57 -10.15 20.45
CA ARG A 166 12.74 -10.70 19.73
C ARG A 166 13.53 -9.64 18.97
N MET A 167 13.13 -8.37 19.05
CA MET A 167 13.79 -7.25 18.36
C MET A 167 14.29 -6.23 19.40
N PRO A 168 15.30 -5.41 19.04
CA PRO A 168 15.67 -4.28 19.86
C PRO A 168 14.49 -3.33 20.06
N CYS A 169 14.30 -2.86 21.30
CA CYS A 169 13.14 -2.04 21.69
C CYS A 169 12.92 -0.84 20.75
N LEU A 170 13.99 -0.09 20.43
CA LEU A 170 13.88 1.07 19.54
C LEU A 170 13.50 0.68 18.10
N SER A 171 14.00 -0.45 17.59
CA SER A 171 13.64 -0.93 16.25
C SER A 171 12.17 -1.36 16.20
N ALA A 172 11.71 -2.10 17.21
CA ALA A 172 10.33 -2.51 17.35
C ALA A 172 9.40 -1.29 17.45
N LEU A 173 9.65 -0.39 18.42
CA LEU A 173 8.85 0.82 18.62
C LEU A 173 8.79 1.68 17.36
N SER A 174 9.94 1.93 16.74
CA SER A 174 10.03 2.78 15.56
C SER A 174 9.28 2.18 14.36
N TRP A 175 9.35 0.87 14.15
CA TRP A 175 8.58 0.20 13.10
C TRP A 175 7.09 0.15 13.44
N GLY A 176 6.74 -0.22 14.67
CA GLY A 176 5.36 -0.32 15.14
C GLY A 176 4.61 1.01 15.09
N MET A 177 5.28 2.13 15.41
CA MET A 177 4.71 3.47 15.26
C MET A 177 4.45 3.82 13.79
N CYS A 178 5.42 3.56 12.89
CA CYS A 178 5.20 3.78 11.45
C CYS A 178 4.06 2.92 10.90
N PHE A 179 3.99 1.65 11.31
CA PHE A 179 2.92 0.73 10.93
C PHE A 179 1.55 1.21 11.43
N LEU A 180 1.45 1.64 12.70
CA LEU A 180 0.22 2.17 13.29
C LEU A 180 -0.24 3.46 12.62
N ILE A 181 0.69 4.40 12.35
CA ILE A 181 0.37 5.65 11.67
C ILE A 181 -0.15 5.37 10.26
N TYR A 182 0.50 4.47 9.51
CA TYR A 182 0.10 4.18 8.13
C TYR A 182 -1.20 3.36 8.06
N TYR A 183 -1.24 2.19 8.67
CA TYR A 183 -2.40 1.29 8.57
C TYR A 183 -3.54 1.72 9.49
N GLY A 184 -3.26 2.03 10.75
CA GLY A 184 -4.30 2.33 11.74
C GLY A 184 -4.89 3.74 11.57
N ILE A 185 -4.04 4.76 11.46
CA ILE A 185 -4.49 6.15 11.43
C ILE A 185 -4.85 6.57 9.99
N LEU A 186 -3.89 6.47 9.06
CA LEU A 186 -4.06 7.02 7.72
C LEU A 186 -5.05 6.21 6.88
N LEU A 187 -4.95 4.88 6.84
CA LEU A 187 -5.86 4.06 6.02
C LEU A 187 -7.22 3.82 6.72
N CYS A 188 -7.21 3.28 7.94
CA CYS A 188 -8.46 2.86 8.58
C CYS A 188 -9.28 4.01 9.17
N THR A 189 -8.63 4.99 9.81
CA THR A 189 -9.35 5.97 10.67
C THR A 189 -9.64 7.30 9.97
N SER A 190 -8.76 7.76 9.07
CA SER A 190 -8.83 9.12 8.52
C SER A 190 -10.16 9.44 7.82
N GLY A 191 -10.67 8.54 6.98
CA GLY A 191 -11.94 8.71 6.28
C GLY A 191 -13.13 8.76 7.23
N LEU A 192 -13.19 7.86 8.21
CA LEU A 192 -14.27 7.81 9.21
C LEU A 192 -14.25 9.01 10.14
N TYR A 193 -13.06 9.46 10.55
CA TYR A 193 -12.89 10.68 11.32
C TYR A 193 -13.37 11.91 10.52
N GLY A 194 -13.03 11.99 9.23
CA GLY A 194 -13.53 13.04 8.35
C GLY A 194 -15.06 13.08 8.29
N LEU A 195 -15.69 11.92 8.07
CA LEU A 195 -17.15 11.80 8.03
C LEU A 195 -17.80 12.23 9.35
N THR A 196 -17.32 11.68 10.48
CA THR A 196 -17.88 11.99 11.80
C THR A 196 -17.66 13.44 12.20
N SER A 197 -16.52 14.03 11.84
CA SER A 197 -16.23 15.45 12.04
C SER A 197 -17.20 16.34 11.25
N ILE A 198 -17.44 16.05 9.96
CA ILE A 198 -18.41 16.79 9.13
C ILE A 198 -19.83 16.71 9.72
N LEU A 199 -20.28 15.50 10.11
CA LEU A 199 -21.59 15.31 10.71
C LEU A 199 -21.74 16.04 12.05
N SER A 200 -20.70 16.02 12.88
CA SER A 200 -20.69 16.73 14.17
C SER A 200 -20.78 18.25 13.97
N MET A 201 -20.03 18.80 13.03
CA MET A 201 -20.05 20.23 12.70
C MET A 201 -21.41 20.67 12.14
N PHE A 202 -22.08 19.81 11.37
CA PHE A 202 -23.38 20.13 10.79
C PHE A 202 -24.54 19.99 11.79
N LEU A 203 -24.55 18.93 12.61
CA LEU A 203 -25.69 18.57 13.45
C LEU A 203 -25.60 19.08 14.88
N ILE A 204 -24.39 19.13 15.46
CA ILE A 204 -24.19 19.36 16.89
C ILE A 204 -23.69 20.79 17.13
N ILE A 205 -22.66 21.22 16.38
CA ILE A 205 -21.97 22.48 16.66
C ILE A 205 -22.61 23.62 15.88
N LYS A 206 -23.48 24.40 16.55
CA LYS A 206 -24.24 25.48 15.91
C LYS A 206 -23.46 26.78 15.69
N ASN A 207 -22.41 27.05 16.49
CA ASN A 207 -21.65 28.30 16.47
C ASN A 207 -20.14 28.04 16.40
N VAL A 208 -19.65 27.66 15.23
CA VAL A 208 -18.21 27.48 14.99
C VAL A 208 -17.56 28.84 14.75
N PRO A 209 -16.52 29.23 15.52
CA PRO A 209 -15.74 30.43 15.24
C PRO A 209 -15.19 30.41 13.81
N LEU A 210 -15.29 31.54 13.11
CA LEU A 210 -14.89 31.65 11.71
C LEU A 210 -13.41 31.25 11.48
N SER A 211 -12.54 31.54 12.45
CA SER A 211 -11.13 31.13 12.43
C SER A 211 -10.93 29.62 12.37
N ILE A 212 -11.73 28.86 13.10
CA ILE A 212 -11.69 27.39 13.10
C ILE A 212 -12.16 26.85 11.75
N SER A 213 -13.23 27.43 11.18
CA SER A 213 -13.71 27.03 9.85
C SER A 213 -12.66 27.26 8.77
N TYR A 214 -11.99 28.42 8.75
CA TYR A 214 -10.91 28.68 7.79
C TYR A 214 -9.72 27.75 7.97
N PHE A 215 -9.34 27.44 9.21
CA PHE A 215 -8.28 26.47 9.48
C PHE A 215 -8.64 25.08 8.93
N MET A 216 -9.87 24.62 9.12
CA MET A 216 -10.35 23.35 8.57
C MET A 216 -10.38 23.34 7.04
N TYR A 217 -10.81 24.44 6.40
CA TYR A 217 -10.74 24.57 4.94
C TYR A 217 -9.31 24.57 4.41
N ALA A 218 -8.37 25.20 5.14
CA ALA A 218 -6.96 25.17 4.79
C ALA A 218 -6.39 23.74 4.87
N LEU A 219 -6.69 22.99 5.93
CA LEU A 219 -6.29 21.57 6.05
C LEU A 219 -6.89 20.70 4.95
N PHE A 220 -8.17 20.91 4.62
CA PHE A 220 -8.82 20.21 3.50
C PHE A 220 -8.17 20.56 2.16
N CYS A 221 -7.82 21.83 1.93
CA CYS A 221 -7.10 22.26 0.73
C CYS A 221 -5.73 21.58 0.63
N ILE A 222 -4.97 21.51 1.73
CA ILE A 222 -3.70 20.78 1.79
C ILE A 222 -3.90 19.31 1.46
N GLN A 223 -4.93 18.67 1.99
CA GLN A 223 -5.26 17.28 1.66
C GLN A 223 -5.56 17.12 0.16
N MET A 224 -6.40 17.97 -0.43
CA MET A 224 -6.68 17.93 -1.86
C MET A 224 -5.44 18.19 -2.72
N LEU A 225 -4.52 19.07 -2.28
CA LEU A 225 -3.23 19.28 -2.95
C LEU A 225 -2.36 18.03 -2.93
N THR A 226 -2.34 17.26 -1.83
CA THR A 226 -1.61 15.99 -1.80
C THR A 226 -2.18 14.96 -2.77
N PHE A 227 -3.51 14.90 -2.93
CA PHE A 227 -4.11 14.09 -3.98
C PHE A 227 -3.76 14.60 -5.37
N LEU A 228 -3.69 15.92 -5.58
CA LEU A 228 -3.32 16.49 -6.88
C LEU A 228 -1.92 16.03 -7.30
N VAL A 229 -0.96 15.97 -6.36
CA VAL A 229 0.39 15.43 -6.64
C VAL A 229 0.33 13.99 -7.14
N ALA A 230 -0.50 13.14 -6.55
CA ALA A 230 -0.68 11.75 -6.99
C ALA A 230 -1.16 11.66 -8.46
N PHE A 231 -2.13 12.52 -8.81
CA PHE A 231 -2.66 12.62 -10.18
C PHE A 231 -1.66 13.25 -11.16
N ILE A 232 -0.80 14.16 -10.71
CA ILE A 232 0.29 14.70 -11.52
C ILE A 232 1.32 13.60 -11.81
N ILE A 233 1.71 12.81 -10.81
CA ILE A 233 2.62 11.66 -10.99
C ILE A 233 2.03 10.70 -12.03
N ASP A 234 0.74 10.36 -11.91
CA ASP A 234 0.03 9.47 -12.84
C ASP A 234 0.12 9.92 -14.31
N ILE A 235 0.20 11.21 -14.61
CA ILE A 235 0.33 11.72 -15.99
C ILE A 235 1.69 11.34 -16.63
N PHE A 236 2.75 11.23 -15.83
CA PHE A 236 4.10 10.95 -16.33
C PHE A 236 4.42 9.45 -16.39
N ILE A 237 3.75 8.65 -15.56
CA ILE A 237 4.07 7.23 -15.39
C ILE A 237 3.82 6.37 -16.64
N PRO A 238 2.68 6.48 -17.34
CA PRO A 238 2.46 5.74 -18.58
C PRO A 238 3.53 6.02 -19.64
N LYS A 239 4.01 7.26 -19.70
CA LYS A 239 5.12 7.66 -20.60
C LYS A 239 6.44 6.99 -20.20
N LEU A 240 6.74 6.93 -18.91
CA LEU A 240 7.95 6.30 -18.39
C LEU A 240 7.94 4.77 -18.58
N LEU A 241 6.76 4.16 -18.45
CA LEU A 241 6.56 2.71 -18.57
C LEU A 241 6.25 2.25 -20.00
N ASN A 242 6.16 3.19 -20.95
CA ASN A 242 5.76 2.93 -22.33
C ASN A 242 4.42 2.17 -22.44
N VAL A 243 3.49 2.49 -21.53
CA VAL A 243 2.13 1.93 -21.52
C VAL A 243 1.18 2.91 -22.19
N LYS A 244 0.24 2.39 -22.96
CA LYS A 244 -0.84 3.17 -23.57
C LYS A 244 -1.97 3.33 -22.55
N GLU A 245 -2.13 4.55 -22.05
CA GLU A 245 -3.31 4.96 -21.29
C GLU A 245 -3.86 6.26 -21.89
N CYS A 246 -5.18 6.32 -22.10
CA CYS A 246 -5.89 7.48 -22.64
C CYS A 246 -6.77 8.11 -21.55
N ILE A 247 -6.25 9.13 -20.88
CA ILE A 247 -6.97 9.80 -19.80
C ILE A 247 -7.50 11.16 -20.28
N CYS A 248 -8.82 11.24 -20.49
CA CYS A 248 -9.49 12.50 -20.78
C CYS A 248 -9.46 13.43 -19.54
N PHE A 249 -9.17 14.72 -19.75
CA PHE A 249 -9.12 15.70 -18.66
C PHE A 249 -10.39 15.74 -17.77
N PRO A 250 -11.63 15.76 -18.32
CA PRO A 250 -12.83 15.77 -17.50
C PRO A 250 -12.95 14.54 -16.59
N ARG A 251 -12.53 13.37 -17.09
CA ARG A 251 -12.53 12.13 -16.32
C ARG A 251 -11.49 12.18 -15.21
N ASN A 252 -10.31 12.71 -15.49
CA ASN A 252 -9.27 12.88 -14.48
C ASN A 252 -9.71 13.83 -13.35
N LEU A 253 -10.36 14.94 -13.72
CA LEU A 253 -10.93 15.89 -12.78
C LEU A 253 -12.04 15.24 -11.94
N PHE A 254 -12.94 14.47 -12.55
CA PHE A 254 -13.96 13.71 -11.83
C PHE A 254 -13.33 12.74 -10.82
N HIS A 255 -12.36 11.92 -11.24
CA HIS A 255 -11.65 11.00 -10.35
C HIS A 255 -10.96 11.73 -9.19
N PHE A 256 -10.31 12.86 -9.45
CA PHE A 256 -9.69 13.70 -8.43
C PHE A 256 -10.73 14.20 -7.41
N LEU A 257 -11.85 14.77 -7.86
CA LEU A 257 -12.91 15.25 -6.98
C LEU A 257 -13.58 14.13 -6.19
N THR A 258 -13.69 12.93 -6.77
CA THR A 258 -14.25 11.75 -6.09
C THR A 258 -13.29 11.08 -5.10
N THR A 259 -12.02 11.51 -5.05
CA THR A 259 -10.99 10.84 -4.24
C THR A 259 -11.34 10.72 -2.74
N PRO A 260 -11.86 11.77 -2.06
CA PRO A 260 -12.29 11.64 -0.68
C PRO A 260 -13.39 10.59 -0.47
N PHE A 261 -14.31 10.43 -1.43
CA PHE A 261 -15.40 9.45 -1.35
C PHE A 261 -14.89 8.02 -1.54
N VAL A 262 -13.95 7.81 -2.47
CA VAL A 262 -13.30 6.49 -2.65
C VAL A 262 -12.54 6.09 -1.38
N LEU A 263 -11.81 7.03 -0.76
CA LEU A 263 -11.11 6.77 0.50
C LEU A 263 -12.07 6.50 1.67
N LEU A 264 -13.20 7.22 1.74
CA LEU A 264 -14.24 6.91 2.73
C LEU A 264 -14.80 5.50 2.53
N GLY A 265 -15.11 5.13 1.28
CA GLY A 265 -15.55 3.77 0.93
C GLY A 265 -14.51 2.72 1.32
N TYR A 266 -13.23 3.00 1.07
CA TYR A 266 -12.13 2.14 1.47
C TYR A 266 -12.11 1.96 3.01
N SER A 267 -12.12 3.06 3.78
CA SER A 267 -12.14 2.99 5.25
C SER A 267 -13.37 2.26 5.82
N LEU A 268 -14.54 2.33 5.16
CA LEU A 268 -15.72 1.55 5.54
C LEU A 268 -15.51 0.04 5.36
N VAL A 269 -14.91 -0.36 4.24
CA VAL A 269 -14.53 -1.76 4.01
C VAL A 269 -13.52 -2.24 5.04
N GLU A 270 -12.52 -1.41 5.37
CA GLU A 270 -11.52 -1.74 6.39
C GLU A 270 -12.17 -1.88 7.77
N PHE A 271 -13.05 -0.96 8.15
CA PHE A 271 -13.79 -1.01 9.40
C PHE A 271 -14.59 -2.30 9.54
N TYR A 272 -15.33 -2.67 8.50
CA TYR A 272 -16.06 -3.94 8.44
C TYR A 272 -15.10 -5.13 8.57
N ALA A 273 -13.99 -5.13 7.82
CA ALA A 273 -13.01 -6.21 7.83
C ALA A 273 -12.36 -6.42 9.20
N LEU A 274 -12.03 -5.33 9.92
CA LEU A 274 -11.50 -5.39 11.29
C LEU A 274 -12.51 -5.99 12.26
N HIS A 275 -13.78 -5.57 12.19
CA HIS A 275 -14.85 -6.15 13.02
C HIS A 275 -15.04 -7.63 12.71
N GLU A 276 -14.96 -8.00 11.44
CA GLU A 276 -15.06 -9.39 11.03
C GLU A 276 -13.94 -10.26 11.62
N VAL A 277 -12.70 -9.76 11.64
CA VAL A 277 -11.56 -10.46 12.28
C VAL A 277 -11.74 -10.57 13.78
N VAL A 278 -12.20 -9.50 14.43
CA VAL A 278 -12.47 -9.50 15.88
C VAL A 278 -13.51 -10.57 16.25
N ILE A 279 -14.58 -10.71 15.45
CA ILE A 279 -15.67 -11.65 15.73
C ILE A 279 -15.32 -13.09 15.31
N ARG A 280 -14.76 -13.27 14.12
CA ARG A 280 -14.56 -14.60 13.50
C ARG A 280 -13.15 -15.16 13.70
N GLY A 281 -12.22 -14.35 14.20
CA GLY A 281 -10.84 -14.72 14.45
C GLY A 281 -10.11 -15.20 13.19
N LYS A 282 -9.19 -16.16 13.35
CA LYS A 282 -8.32 -16.65 12.27
C LYS A 282 -9.08 -17.32 11.10
N LYS A 283 -10.36 -17.70 11.27
CA LYS A 283 -11.14 -18.39 10.23
C LYS A 283 -11.34 -17.54 8.95
N VAL A 284 -11.18 -16.22 9.04
CA VAL A 284 -11.33 -15.29 7.91
C VAL A 284 -10.02 -14.95 7.21
N CYS A 285 -8.86 -15.34 7.79
CA CYS A 285 -7.55 -15.24 7.15
C CYS A 285 -7.43 -16.35 6.09
N LYS A 286 -7.75 -16.04 4.82
CA LYS A 286 -7.74 -17.00 3.71
C LYS A 286 -6.96 -16.44 2.52
N HIS A 287 -6.15 -17.28 1.88
CA HIS A 287 -5.39 -16.96 0.67
C HIS A 287 -6.24 -16.96 -0.61
N GLY A 288 -7.30 -16.16 -0.65
CA GLY A 288 -8.13 -15.98 -1.85
C GLY A 288 -7.68 -14.76 -2.66
N ALA A 289 -7.02 -14.97 -3.80
CA ALA A 289 -6.72 -13.89 -4.74
C ALA A 289 -8.02 -13.23 -5.26
N SER A 290 -7.92 -11.95 -5.65
CA SER A 290 -8.98 -11.24 -6.37
C SER A 290 -8.85 -11.52 -7.87
N ASN A 291 -9.95 -11.46 -8.61
CA ASN A 291 -9.95 -11.74 -10.04
C ASN A 291 -9.15 -10.68 -10.82
N LYS A 292 -8.35 -11.14 -11.78
CA LYS A 292 -7.53 -10.31 -12.68
C LYS A 292 -7.61 -10.75 -14.14
N ASN A 293 -8.56 -11.62 -14.49
CA ASN A 293 -8.60 -12.30 -15.79
C ASN A 293 -8.87 -11.35 -16.97
N SER A 294 -9.52 -10.20 -16.75
CA SER A 294 -9.80 -9.22 -17.81
C SER A 294 -8.61 -8.28 -18.12
N LEU A 295 -7.43 -8.49 -17.51
CA LEU A 295 -6.21 -7.77 -17.87
C LEU A 295 -5.51 -8.35 -19.13
N ALA A 296 -5.86 -9.58 -19.53
CA ALA A 296 -5.23 -10.31 -20.62
C ALA A 296 -6.00 -10.22 -21.96
N SER A 297 -7.12 -9.49 -21.99
CA SER A 297 -7.96 -9.27 -23.17
C SER A 297 -7.72 -7.91 -23.80
#